data_AF-A0A965VJ69-F1
#
_entry.id   AF-A0A965VJ69-F1
#
_cell.length_a   1.000
_cell.length_b   1.000
_cell.length_c   1.000
_cell.angle_alpha   90.00
_cell.angle_beta   90.00
_cell.angle_gamma   90.00
#
_symmetry.space_group_name_H-M   'P 1'
#
loop_
_entity.id
_entity.type
_entity.pdbx_description
1 polymer ?
#
loop_
_entity_poly.entity_id
_entity_poly.type
_entity_poly.pdbx_seq_one_letter_code
_entity_poly.pdbx_strand_id
1 'polypeptide(L)'
;MRPRLFVRLVTGLLLAGAAVVATSAPALAISAPTFVTPDGTVVTVQPDDKGNQSWNVEISSTAPADAVWGWYVFSWEKSDGGMWSSPEELEAAMSGIVACELDYFNTVISGDAPPPEGEIFDPCISEGPIPATAFERSSTTLNVPHAPGSDGTQTIFGVGMTCNINAQVISGWMSGGVPSVGFCDMDYSSPSYLTVRFDEATPLPDTTARTSTALEANSRPRGVSNSDYASLNPDAAPGSFFAPTVFSGLREFGLPVEEAVRLGTTAGATLVLAALVALPTELINRSLDELRLGGRRSKAQRRDDAESTTEPVRPGGWARVRAILFGKVYGFLAFLILLVASIVASAANTDFGLNWLSLRIASGLFIGFLVINYGATLLGWLVARKSAPGSRPRLAARPVFLIIILVTVIGARLIDIEPTVIFGLILAVDFGVQLSDAATARMAIAESIWMMFVGLCAWGLYLVTAPITAFFGPPVSIAVGEFLAMVCVEALSVLPLILLPASPMPGFELFRWNKWVWGVFFILGLTVFSFVLVPMPSAWSRVNEPFALWVGLFVGYVIVALAVWLVVHLVNRRNARREKEVAKSA
;
A
#
# COMPACT_ATOMS: atom_id res chain seq x y z
N MET A 1 26.69 22.62 -15.38
CA MET A 1 26.41 21.41 -16.20
C MET A 1 25.81 21.88 -17.50
N ARG A 2 26.47 21.61 -18.64
CA ARG A 2 25.87 21.93 -19.94
C ARG A 2 24.62 21.06 -20.12
N PRO A 3 23.48 21.61 -20.58
CA PRO A 3 22.22 20.87 -20.69
C PRO A 3 22.34 19.57 -21.51
N ARG A 4 23.32 19.51 -22.43
CA ARG A 4 23.64 18.31 -23.21
C ARG A 4 24.09 17.10 -22.38
N LEU A 5 24.72 17.29 -21.22
CA LEU A 5 25.20 16.18 -20.40
C LEU A 5 24.07 15.53 -19.59
N PHE A 6 23.11 16.34 -19.13
CA PHE A 6 21.96 15.87 -18.37
C PHE A 6 20.99 15.07 -19.26
N VAL A 7 20.70 15.57 -20.47
CA VAL A 7 19.86 14.87 -21.45
C VAL A 7 20.46 13.50 -21.77
N ARG A 8 21.77 13.40 -22.01
CA ARG A 8 22.43 12.11 -22.28
C ARG A 8 22.32 11.11 -21.13
N LEU A 9 22.39 11.59 -19.89
CA LEU A 9 22.29 10.73 -18.70
C LEU A 9 20.87 10.17 -18.52
N VAL A 10 19.85 11.02 -18.72
CA VAL A 10 18.43 10.61 -18.64
C VAL A 10 18.06 9.65 -19.78
N THR A 11 18.52 9.91 -21.01
CA THR A 11 18.27 9.02 -22.15
C THR A 11 18.92 7.65 -21.95
N GLY A 12 20.12 7.59 -21.34
CA GLY A 12 20.79 6.33 -21.02
C GLY A 12 20.02 5.48 -20.00
N LEU A 13 19.46 6.10 -18.96
CA LEU A 13 18.66 5.42 -17.94
C LEU A 13 17.33 4.87 -18.50
N LEU A 14 16.67 5.61 -19.39
CA LEU A 14 15.42 5.18 -20.02
C LEU A 14 15.60 3.97 -20.94
N LEU A 15 16.72 3.89 -21.67
CA LEU A 15 17.00 2.78 -22.59
C LEU A 15 17.38 1.49 -21.84
N ALA A 16 18.04 1.60 -20.69
CA ALA A 16 18.41 0.43 -19.88
C ALA A 16 17.18 -0.25 -19.23
N GLY A 17 16.15 0.52 -18.86
CA GLY A 17 14.92 -0.04 -18.26
C GLY A 17 14.03 -0.80 -19.25
N ALA A 18 14.07 -0.44 -20.54
CA ALA A 18 13.20 -1.05 -21.56
C ALA A 18 13.67 -2.46 -22.02
N ALA A 19 14.94 -2.81 -21.81
CA ALA A 19 15.53 -4.03 -22.34
C ALA A 19 15.22 -5.32 -21.54
N VAL A 20 14.56 -5.22 -20.38
CA VAL A 20 14.39 -6.35 -19.44
C VAL A 20 13.09 -7.15 -19.66
N VAL A 21 12.19 -6.76 -20.57
CA VAL A 21 10.77 -7.23 -20.57
C VAL A 21 10.40 -8.20 -21.71
N ALA A 22 11.34 -8.84 -22.43
CA ALA A 22 10.93 -9.71 -23.56
C ALA A 22 11.73 -11.01 -23.70
N THR A 23 11.18 -12.12 -23.17
CA THR A 23 11.53 -13.50 -23.57
C THR A 23 10.32 -14.41 -23.46
N SER A 24 10.11 -15.29 -24.45
CA SER A 24 8.98 -16.22 -24.59
C SER A 24 9.31 -17.64 -24.10
N ALA A 25 8.34 -18.32 -23.48
CA ALA A 25 8.50 -19.64 -22.83
C ALA A 25 8.43 -20.86 -23.79
N PRO A 26 9.16 -21.97 -23.51
CA PRO A 26 9.07 -23.24 -24.24
C PRO A 26 8.02 -24.23 -23.66
N ALA A 27 7.67 -25.27 -24.42
CA ALA A 27 6.63 -26.26 -24.09
C ALA A 27 7.09 -27.34 -23.08
N LEU A 28 6.18 -27.72 -22.15
CA LEU A 28 6.43 -28.57 -20.98
C LEU A 28 6.11 -30.06 -21.15
N ALA A 29 6.89 -30.92 -20.49
CA ALA A 29 6.59 -32.34 -20.24
C ALA A 29 6.23 -32.52 -18.76
N ILE A 30 5.13 -33.21 -18.45
CA ILE A 30 4.55 -33.30 -17.09
C ILE A 30 4.71 -34.72 -16.54
N SER A 31 5.27 -34.86 -15.34
CA SER A 31 5.27 -36.10 -14.55
C SER A 31 4.22 -36.03 -13.43
N ALA A 32 3.43 -37.09 -13.24
CA ALA A 32 2.38 -37.18 -12.23
C ALA A 32 2.94 -37.15 -10.78
N PRO A 33 2.51 -36.23 -9.91
CA PRO A 33 2.97 -36.18 -8.52
C PRO A 33 2.19 -37.14 -7.59
N THR A 34 2.87 -37.61 -6.53
CA THR A 34 2.29 -38.43 -5.44
C THR A 34 2.62 -37.77 -4.10
N PHE A 35 1.65 -37.66 -3.21
CA PHE A 35 1.79 -37.02 -1.90
C PHE A 35 1.36 -37.96 -0.76
N VAL A 36 1.91 -37.76 0.44
CA VAL A 36 1.52 -38.50 1.65
C VAL A 36 1.19 -37.48 2.74
N THR A 37 -0.03 -37.52 3.27
CA THR A 37 -0.50 -36.64 4.35
C THR A 37 0.04 -37.07 5.72
N PRO A 38 -0.06 -36.23 6.77
CA PRO A 38 0.45 -36.56 8.11
C PRO A 38 -0.17 -37.82 8.74
N ASP A 39 -1.42 -38.15 8.39
CA ASP A 39 -2.13 -39.37 8.78
C ASP A 39 -1.75 -40.60 7.94
N GLY A 40 -0.81 -40.45 6.99
CA GLY A 40 -0.32 -41.53 6.14
C GLY A 40 -1.20 -41.84 4.93
N THR A 41 -2.19 -40.99 4.64
CA THR A 41 -3.02 -41.11 3.44
C THR A 41 -2.22 -40.68 2.21
N VAL A 42 -2.24 -41.51 1.16
CA VAL A 42 -1.54 -41.22 -0.10
C VAL A 42 -2.51 -40.63 -1.10
N VAL A 43 -2.14 -39.50 -1.70
CA VAL A 43 -2.88 -38.82 -2.75
C VAL A 43 -2.07 -38.91 -4.05
N THR A 44 -2.57 -39.68 -5.01
CA THR A 44 -1.94 -39.80 -6.34
C THR A 44 -2.76 -39.03 -7.36
N VAL A 45 -2.12 -38.15 -8.12
CA VAL A 45 -2.78 -37.35 -9.16
C VAL A 45 -2.30 -37.83 -10.52
N GLN A 46 -3.11 -38.62 -11.23
CA GLN A 46 -2.78 -39.13 -12.56
C GLN A 46 -3.57 -38.39 -13.64
N PRO A 47 -2.95 -38.01 -14.77
CA PRO A 47 -3.70 -37.56 -15.93
C PRO A 47 -4.59 -38.70 -16.46
N ASP A 48 -5.82 -38.40 -16.87
CA ASP A 48 -6.71 -39.38 -17.49
C ASP A 48 -6.02 -40.07 -18.69
N ASP A 49 -6.17 -41.40 -18.78
CA ASP A 49 -5.62 -42.28 -19.83
C ASP A 49 -6.00 -41.83 -21.26
N LYS A 50 -6.98 -40.93 -21.39
CA LYS A 50 -7.47 -40.38 -22.66
C LYS A 50 -6.81 -39.07 -23.09
N GLY A 51 -5.87 -38.53 -22.32
CA GLY A 51 -5.18 -37.27 -22.64
C GLY A 51 -6.06 -36.02 -22.49
N ASN A 52 -7.20 -36.15 -21.81
CA ASN A 52 -8.01 -35.01 -21.38
C ASN A 52 -7.42 -34.41 -20.09
N GLN A 53 -7.63 -33.11 -19.87
CA GLN A 53 -7.19 -32.38 -18.65
C GLN A 53 -8.03 -32.72 -17.41
N SER A 54 -8.47 -33.96 -17.29
CA SER A 54 -9.08 -34.50 -16.09
C SER A 54 -8.00 -35.23 -15.29
N TRP A 55 -7.90 -34.90 -14.02
CA TRP A 55 -6.99 -35.52 -13.09
C TRP A 55 -7.74 -36.51 -12.22
N ASN A 56 -7.27 -37.75 -12.15
CA ASN A 56 -7.78 -38.74 -11.21
C ASN A 56 -7.02 -38.57 -9.88
N VAL A 57 -7.74 -38.19 -8.83
CA VAL A 57 -7.21 -38.13 -7.46
C VAL A 57 -7.57 -39.45 -6.78
N GLU A 58 -6.58 -40.29 -6.50
CA GLU A 58 -6.75 -41.50 -5.70
C GLU A 58 -6.29 -41.24 -4.27
N ILE A 59 -7.22 -41.38 -3.31
CA ILE A 59 -6.98 -41.20 -1.89
C ILE A 59 -6.98 -42.58 -1.22
N SER A 60 -5.82 -43.08 -0.81
CA SER A 60 -5.71 -44.35 -0.09
C SER A 60 -5.33 -44.10 1.38
N SER A 61 -6.24 -44.36 2.31
CA SER A 61 -5.98 -44.26 3.76
C SER A 61 -5.36 -45.54 4.31
N THR A 62 -4.41 -45.40 5.25
CA THR A 62 -3.81 -46.53 5.98
C THR A 62 -4.53 -46.89 7.28
N ALA A 63 -5.64 -46.22 7.57
CA ALA A 63 -6.42 -46.45 8.77
C ALA A 63 -7.04 -47.86 8.82
N PRO A 64 -7.23 -48.43 10.04
CA PRO A 64 -7.82 -49.76 10.19
C PRO A 64 -9.27 -49.79 9.69
N ALA A 65 -9.66 -50.93 9.10
CA ALA A 65 -10.90 -51.08 8.32
C ALA A 65 -12.22 -50.92 9.11
N ASP A 66 -12.13 -50.77 10.43
CA ASP A 66 -13.22 -50.57 11.37
C ASP A 66 -13.50 -49.10 11.71
N ALA A 67 -12.61 -48.18 11.34
CA ALA A 67 -12.87 -46.75 11.42
C ALA A 67 -13.58 -46.28 10.12
N VAL A 68 -14.70 -45.58 10.27
CA VAL A 68 -15.44 -44.99 9.15
C VAL A 68 -14.84 -43.61 8.87
N TRP A 69 -14.31 -43.40 7.66
CA TRP A 69 -13.70 -42.14 7.23
C TRP A 69 -14.51 -41.56 6.07
N GLY A 70 -14.69 -40.23 6.08
CA GLY A 70 -15.21 -39.46 4.95
C GLY A 70 -14.16 -38.45 4.48
N TRP A 71 -14.19 -38.08 3.21
CA TRP A 71 -13.36 -36.99 2.68
C TRP A 71 -14.29 -36.01 1.96
N TYR A 72 -14.09 -34.72 2.19
CA TYR A 72 -14.74 -33.67 1.41
C TYR A 72 -13.71 -32.97 0.53
N VAL A 73 -13.94 -32.95 -0.77
CA VAL A 73 -13.06 -32.27 -1.73
C VAL A 73 -13.85 -31.09 -2.30
N PHE A 74 -13.28 -29.89 -2.20
CA PHE A 74 -13.92 -28.66 -2.64
C PHE A 74 -13.14 -28.04 -3.81
N SER A 75 -13.84 -27.44 -4.76
CA SER A 75 -13.24 -26.67 -5.85
C SER A 75 -13.05 -25.20 -5.47
N TRP A 76 -12.09 -24.52 -6.12
CA TRP A 76 -11.95 -23.06 -6.01
C TRP A 76 -13.08 -22.28 -6.66
N GLU A 77 -13.87 -22.97 -7.48
CA GLU A 77 -15.06 -22.44 -8.10
C GLU A 77 -16.26 -22.66 -7.16
N LYS A 78 -16.93 -21.57 -6.82
CA LYS A 78 -18.25 -21.57 -6.20
C LYS A 78 -19.24 -22.25 -7.14
N SER A 79 -20.31 -22.83 -6.60
CA SER A 79 -21.36 -23.45 -7.41
C SER A 79 -22.06 -22.47 -8.37
N ASP A 80 -21.93 -21.15 -8.14
CA ASP A 80 -22.43 -20.07 -9.00
C ASP A 80 -21.48 -19.67 -10.14
N GLY A 81 -20.33 -20.34 -10.28
CA GLY A 81 -19.30 -20.02 -11.28
C GLY A 81 -18.36 -18.86 -10.90
N GLY A 82 -18.45 -18.34 -9.67
CA GLY A 82 -17.46 -17.44 -9.09
C GLY A 82 -16.22 -18.17 -8.57
N MET A 83 -15.10 -17.48 -8.35
CA MET A 83 -13.98 -18.02 -7.59
C MET A 83 -14.01 -17.50 -6.16
N TRP A 84 -13.61 -18.32 -5.19
CA TRP A 84 -13.28 -17.81 -3.84
C TRP A 84 -12.16 -16.79 -3.98
N SER A 85 -12.22 -15.66 -3.30
CA SER A 85 -11.20 -14.61 -3.45
C SER A 85 -9.96 -14.86 -2.59
N SER A 86 -10.08 -15.71 -1.56
CA SER A 86 -8.98 -16.11 -0.69
C SER A 86 -9.26 -17.42 0.06
N PRO A 87 -8.21 -18.11 0.60
CA PRO A 87 -8.37 -19.27 1.47
C PRO A 87 -9.27 -19.00 2.69
N GLU A 88 -9.23 -17.79 3.23
CA GLU A 88 -10.00 -17.37 4.40
C GLU A 88 -11.49 -17.20 4.08
N GLU A 89 -11.84 -16.75 2.86
CA GLU A 89 -13.25 -16.70 2.42
C GLU A 89 -13.84 -18.11 2.31
N LEU A 90 -13.05 -19.06 1.80
CA LEU A 90 -13.44 -20.47 1.72
C LEU A 90 -13.57 -21.08 3.12
N GLU A 91 -12.62 -20.84 4.03
CA GLU A 91 -12.69 -21.33 5.41
C GLU A 91 -13.92 -20.77 6.15
N ALA A 92 -14.21 -19.47 5.98
CA ALA A 92 -15.40 -18.85 6.54
C ALA A 92 -16.69 -19.48 5.98
N ALA A 93 -16.77 -19.71 4.67
CA ALA A 93 -17.90 -20.38 4.03
C ALA A 93 -18.08 -21.83 4.53
N MET A 94 -16.98 -22.58 4.66
CA MET A 94 -16.98 -23.94 5.20
C MET A 94 -17.44 -23.99 6.65
N SER A 95 -16.97 -23.07 7.50
CA SER A 95 -17.44 -22.99 8.88
C SER A 95 -18.95 -22.70 8.97
N GLY A 96 -19.48 -21.92 8.01
CA GLY A 96 -20.92 -21.65 7.87
C GLY A 96 -21.73 -22.89 7.46
N ILE A 97 -21.24 -23.68 6.51
CA ILE A 97 -21.90 -24.94 6.08
C ILE A 97 -21.94 -25.93 7.24
N VAL A 98 -20.83 -26.11 7.95
CA VAL A 98 -20.75 -27.02 9.10
C VAL A 98 -21.64 -26.55 10.25
N ALA A 99 -21.69 -25.24 10.53
CA ALA A 99 -22.59 -24.69 11.54
C ALA A 99 -24.07 -24.89 11.16
N CYS A 100 -24.41 -24.75 9.87
CA CYS A 100 -25.74 -25.03 9.34
C CYS A 100 -26.11 -26.50 9.49
N GLU A 101 -25.22 -27.43 9.13
CA GLU A 101 -25.46 -28.86 9.30
C GLU A 101 -25.63 -29.22 10.77
N LEU A 102 -24.81 -28.66 11.66
CA LEU A 102 -24.92 -28.89 13.09
C LEU A 102 -26.26 -28.37 13.64
N ASP A 103 -26.71 -27.20 13.20
CA ASP A 103 -27.98 -26.60 13.61
C ASP A 103 -29.18 -27.37 13.07
N TYR A 104 -29.13 -27.80 11.80
CA TYR A 104 -30.13 -28.68 11.20
C TYR A 104 -30.22 -30.01 11.94
N PHE A 105 -29.08 -30.65 12.22
CA PHE A 105 -29.03 -31.92 12.93
C PHE A 105 -29.55 -31.80 14.37
N ASN A 106 -29.17 -30.73 15.07
CA ASN A 106 -29.69 -30.44 16.41
C ASN A 106 -31.20 -30.17 16.37
N THR A 107 -31.70 -29.45 15.37
CA THR A 107 -33.13 -29.08 15.26
C THR A 107 -34.00 -30.28 14.92
N VAL A 108 -33.55 -31.16 14.01
CA VAL A 108 -34.28 -32.37 13.60
C VAL A 108 -34.26 -33.44 14.69
N ILE A 109 -33.19 -33.52 15.49
CA ILE A 109 -33.07 -34.54 16.55
C ILE A 109 -33.66 -34.07 17.89
N SER A 110 -33.60 -32.77 18.20
CA SER A 110 -34.17 -32.24 19.45
C SER A 110 -35.64 -31.86 19.34
N GLY A 111 -36.17 -31.67 18.13
CA GLY A 111 -37.59 -31.49 17.89
C GLY A 111 -38.27 -32.82 17.56
N ASP A 112 -39.42 -33.11 18.18
CA ASP A 112 -40.29 -34.27 17.85
C ASP A 112 -40.88 -34.23 16.42
N ALA A 113 -40.29 -33.47 15.50
CA ALA A 113 -40.76 -33.34 14.13
C ALA A 113 -40.22 -34.53 13.31
N PRO A 114 -41.09 -35.38 12.73
CA PRO A 114 -40.64 -36.44 11.85
C PRO A 114 -39.93 -35.82 10.63
N PRO A 115 -38.85 -36.45 10.12
CA PRO A 115 -38.20 -35.97 8.92
C PRO A 115 -39.23 -35.94 7.77
N PRO A 116 -39.22 -34.90 6.91
CA PRO A 116 -40.14 -34.82 5.79
C PRO A 116 -39.98 -36.04 4.88
N GLU A 117 -41.07 -36.74 4.58
CA GLU A 117 -41.06 -37.88 3.67
C GLU A 117 -40.85 -37.37 2.22
N GLY A 118 -39.63 -37.55 1.72
CA GLY A 118 -39.19 -37.14 0.38
C GLY A 118 -37.67 -36.98 0.35
N GLU A 119 -37.04 -37.09 -0.82
CA GLU A 119 -35.59 -37.09 -1.04
C GLU A 119 -34.79 -36.26 -0.04
N ILE A 120 -33.72 -36.86 0.51
CA ILE A 120 -32.75 -36.23 1.43
C ILE A 120 -32.12 -35.03 0.70
N PHE A 121 -32.80 -33.89 0.76
CA PHE A 121 -32.29 -32.61 0.37
C PHE A 121 -31.58 -32.05 1.58
N ASP A 122 -30.26 -31.91 1.45
CA ASP A 122 -29.44 -31.20 2.41
C ASP A 122 -29.78 -29.70 2.35
N PRO A 123 -30.47 -29.14 3.36
CA PRO A 123 -30.90 -27.74 3.31
C PRO A 123 -29.71 -26.77 3.35
N CYS A 124 -28.51 -27.25 3.70
CA CYS A 124 -27.31 -26.43 3.77
C CYS A 124 -26.58 -26.34 2.41
N ILE A 125 -26.95 -27.14 1.41
CA ILE A 125 -26.33 -27.19 0.07
C ILE A 125 -27.39 -26.94 -1.02
N SER A 126 -28.35 -26.04 -0.78
CA SER A 126 -29.51 -25.88 -1.66
C SER A 126 -29.28 -25.03 -2.93
N GLU A 127 -28.14 -25.15 -3.63
CA GLU A 127 -28.01 -24.70 -5.03
C GLU A 127 -27.08 -25.63 -5.85
N GLY A 128 -27.61 -26.81 -6.25
CA GLY A 128 -27.07 -27.61 -7.36
C GLY A 128 -26.94 -29.12 -7.09
N PRO A 129 -27.14 -30.02 -8.09
CA PRO A 129 -27.15 -31.45 -7.87
C PRO A 129 -25.74 -32.04 -7.85
N ILE A 130 -25.28 -32.48 -6.68
CA ILE A 130 -24.16 -33.41 -6.56
C ILE A 130 -24.73 -34.84 -6.71
N PRO A 131 -24.18 -35.71 -7.57
CA PRO A 131 -24.76 -37.03 -7.79
C PRO A 131 -24.64 -37.93 -6.55
N ALA A 132 -25.74 -38.62 -6.24
CA ALA A 132 -25.88 -39.51 -5.11
C ALA A 132 -25.09 -40.81 -5.26
N THR A 133 -23.79 -40.80 -4.93
CA THR A 133 -23.02 -41.99 -4.59
C THR A 133 -21.82 -41.61 -3.71
N ALA A 134 -22.01 -41.49 -2.40
CA ALA A 134 -20.91 -41.22 -1.47
C ALA A 134 -21.07 -41.92 -0.12
N PHE A 135 -21.51 -43.18 -0.10
CA PHE A 135 -21.36 -44.03 1.09
C PHE A 135 -21.19 -45.50 0.70
N GLU A 136 -19.98 -45.87 0.26
CA GLU A 136 -19.31 -47.16 0.57
C GLU A 136 -17.90 -47.25 -0.07
N ARG A 137 -16.87 -47.44 0.77
CA ARG A 137 -15.45 -47.85 0.57
C ARG A 137 -14.54 -47.27 -0.57
N SER A 138 -13.47 -46.63 -0.07
CA SER A 138 -12.02 -46.73 -0.40
C SER A 138 -11.40 -46.26 -1.73
N SER A 139 -12.13 -45.66 -2.67
CA SER A 139 -11.49 -44.86 -3.72
C SER A 139 -12.52 -43.96 -4.40
N THR A 140 -12.36 -42.64 -4.29
CA THR A 140 -13.24 -41.67 -4.98
C THR A 140 -12.45 -41.03 -6.11
N THR A 141 -12.80 -41.33 -7.35
CA THR A 141 -12.22 -40.69 -8.54
C THR A 141 -12.99 -39.42 -8.86
N LEU A 142 -12.37 -38.25 -8.67
CA LEU A 142 -12.99 -36.96 -8.97
C LEU A 142 -12.51 -36.44 -10.33
N ASN A 143 -13.40 -36.36 -11.32
CA ASN A 143 -13.08 -35.73 -12.60
C ASN A 143 -13.13 -34.21 -12.43
N VAL A 144 -11.98 -33.52 -12.45
CA VAL A 144 -11.91 -32.05 -12.45
C VAL A 144 -11.92 -31.55 -13.89
N PRO A 145 -12.99 -30.93 -14.41
CA PRO A 145 -13.12 -30.64 -15.82
C PRO A 145 -12.63 -29.23 -16.15
N HIS A 146 -11.32 -28.92 -16.10
CA HIS A 146 -10.83 -27.67 -16.71
C HIS A 146 -9.33 -27.54 -17.00
N ALA A 147 -9.06 -26.65 -17.97
CA ALA A 147 -7.72 -26.27 -18.42
C ALA A 147 -7.01 -25.34 -17.44
N PRO A 148 -5.66 -25.43 -17.32
CA PRO A 148 -4.89 -24.51 -16.48
C PRO A 148 -5.08 -23.06 -16.94
N GLY A 149 -4.87 -22.12 -16.01
CA GLY A 149 -4.86 -20.68 -16.31
C GLY A 149 -3.80 -20.33 -17.37
N SER A 150 -3.84 -19.09 -17.88
CA SER A 150 -2.87 -18.61 -18.88
C SER A 150 -1.40 -18.65 -18.42
N ASP A 151 -1.17 -18.86 -17.12
CA ASP A 151 0.12 -19.04 -16.46
C ASP A 151 0.52 -20.52 -16.25
N GLY A 152 -0.29 -21.47 -16.72
CA GLY A 152 -0.02 -22.91 -16.59
C GLY A 152 -0.30 -23.49 -15.21
N THR A 153 -0.69 -22.64 -14.24
CA THR A 153 -1.00 -23.07 -12.88
C THR A 153 -2.47 -23.50 -12.75
N GLN A 154 -2.68 -24.61 -12.06
CA GLN A 154 -3.98 -25.08 -11.61
C GLN A 154 -3.83 -25.49 -10.15
N THR A 155 -4.50 -24.75 -9.26
CA THR A 155 -4.45 -25.03 -7.83
C THR A 155 -5.71 -25.78 -7.43
N ILE A 156 -5.57 -27.03 -6.99
CA ILE A 156 -6.66 -27.86 -6.48
C ILE A 156 -6.50 -27.95 -4.97
N PHE A 157 -7.59 -27.77 -4.23
CA PHE A 157 -7.61 -27.82 -2.76
C PHE A 157 -8.44 -29.02 -2.32
N GLY A 158 -7.96 -29.77 -1.33
CA GLY A 158 -8.73 -30.83 -0.68
C GLY A 158 -8.65 -30.63 0.83
N VAL A 159 -9.78 -30.69 1.52
CA VAL A 159 -9.81 -30.61 2.98
C VAL A 159 -10.17 -31.99 3.52
N GLY A 160 -9.16 -32.70 4.03
CA GLY A 160 -9.40 -33.94 4.75
C GLY A 160 -10.03 -33.65 6.11
N MET A 161 -11.22 -34.19 6.37
CA MET A 161 -11.86 -34.15 7.68
C MET A 161 -11.99 -35.58 8.18
N THR A 162 -11.44 -35.87 9.36
CA THR A 162 -11.51 -37.21 9.95
C THR A 162 -12.58 -37.22 11.03
N CYS A 163 -13.68 -37.94 10.82
CA CYS A 163 -14.67 -38.18 11.87
C CYS A 163 -14.38 -39.53 12.53
N ASN A 164 -13.95 -39.54 13.79
CA ASN A 164 -13.83 -40.78 14.54
C ASN A 164 -15.19 -41.16 15.13
N ILE A 165 -15.97 -41.95 14.38
CA ILE A 165 -17.23 -42.49 14.88
C ILE A 165 -16.90 -43.74 15.70
N ASN A 166 -16.93 -43.62 17.02
CA ASN A 166 -16.63 -44.73 17.91
C ASN A 166 -17.63 -45.88 17.69
N ALA A 167 -17.14 -47.12 17.51
CA ALA A 167 -17.96 -48.29 17.17
C ALA A 167 -19.10 -48.58 18.18
N GLN A 168 -18.98 -48.10 19.42
CA GLN A 168 -20.03 -48.19 20.44
C GLN A 168 -21.26 -47.32 20.14
N VAL A 169 -21.10 -46.23 19.38
CA VAL A 169 -22.21 -45.34 18.99
C VAL A 169 -23.10 -46.03 17.94
N ILE A 170 -22.48 -46.74 17.01
CA ILE A 170 -23.16 -47.47 15.94
C ILE A 170 -23.92 -48.70 16.49
N SER A 171 -23.38 -49.39 17.50
CA SER A 171 -24.07 -50.54 18.13
C SER A 171 -25.28 -50.12 18.97
N GLY A 172 -25.28 -48.90 19.53
CA GLY A 172 -26.46 -48.30 20.18
C GLY A 172 -27.60 -48.03 19.20
N TRP A 173 -27.28 -47.57 17.98
CA TRP A 173 -28.26 -47.31 16.92
C TRP A 173 -28.96 -48.58 16.42
N MET A 174 -28.25 -49.71 16.34
CA MET A 174 -28.83 -50.97 15.87
C MET A 174 -29.62 -51.73 16.96
N SER A 175 -29.52 -51.36 18.23
CA SER A 175 -30.12 -52.11 19.36
C SER A 175 -31.34 -51.44 20.01
N GLY A 176 -31.83 -50.32 19.48
CA GLY A 176 -33.10 -49.70 19.90
C GLY A 176 -33.09 -49.03 21.29
N GLY A 177 -31.90 -48.76 21.85
CA GLY A 177 -31.74 -47.97 23.06
C GLY A 177 -31.67 -46.47 22.77
N VAL A 178 -32.11 -45.64 23.73
CA VAL A 178 -32.01 -44.17 23.66
C VAL A 178 -30.57 -43.77 23.34
N PRO A 179 -30.29 -43.01 22.27
CA PRO A 179 -28.93 -42.74 21.84
C PRO A 179 -28.22 -41.86 22.88
N SER A 180 -27.15 -42.39 23.49
CA SER A 180 -26.11 -41.51 24.02
C SER A 180 -25.39 -40.91 22.82
N VAL A 181 -25.56 -39.60 22.62
CA VAL A 181 -24.95 -38.86 21.50
C VAL A 181 -23.43 -39.00 21.62
N GLY A 182 -22.85 -39.80 20.73
CA GLY A 182 -21.42 -39.75 20.48
C GLY A 182 -21.16 -38.45 19.75
N PHE A 183 -20.59 -37.46 20.44
CA PHE A 183 -20.07 -36.28 19.76
C PHE A 183 -18.97 -36.75 18.81
N CYS A 184 -19.07 -36.36 17.54
CA CYS A 184 -17.86 -36.30 16.72
C CYS A 184 -16.97 -35.27 17.42
N ASP A 185 -15.94 -35.74 18.12
CA ASP A 185 -14.84 -34.87 18.47
C ASP A 185 -14.19 -34.55 17.12
N MET A 186 -14.66 -33.47 16.49
CA MET A 186 -14.00 -32.88 15.35
C MET A 186 -12.71 -32.28 15.91
N ASP A 187 -11.72 -33.14 16.12
CA ASP A 187 -10.39 -32.67 16.38
C ASP A 187 -9.95 -32.02 15.08
N TYR A 188 -9.96 -30.69 15.05
CA TYR A 188 -9.38 -29.89 13.98
C TYR A 188 -7.86 -30.10 14.03
N SER A 189 -7.39 -31.32 13.73
CA SER A 189 -6.01 -31.54 13.41
C SER A 189 -5.77 -30.79 12.10
N SER A 190 -5.34 -29.53 12.22
CA SER A 190 -4.85 -28.62 11.19
C SER A 190 -5.32 -28.94 9.77
N PRO A 191 -6.25 -28.16 9.16
CA PRO A 191 -6.63 -28.34 7.75
C PRO A 191 -5.37 -28.59 6.92
N SER A 192 -5.32 -29.76 6.30
CA SER A 192 -4.16 -30.17 5.53
C SER A 192 -4.27 -29.51 4.16
N TYR A 193 -3.57 -28.39 3.98
CA TYR A 193 -3.57 -27.68 2.71
C TYR A 193 -2.70 -28.41 1.70
N LEU A 194 -3.30 -28.85 0.58
CA LEU A 194 -2.57 -29.30 -0.59
C LEU A 194 -2.62 -28.19 -1.64
N THR A 195 -1.46 -27.60 -1.95
CA THR A 195 -1.32 -26.65 -3.06
C THR A 195 -0.46 -27.35 -4.11
N VAL A 196 -1.08 -27.85 -5.19
CA VAL A 196 -0.33 -28.41 -6.32
C VAL A 196 0.04 -27.25 -7.25
N ARG A 197 1.35 -27.02 -7.44
CA ARG A 197 1.87 -26.00 -8.36
C ARG A 197 2.62 -26.69 -9.48
N PHE A 198 2.16 -26.49 -10.71
CA PHE A 198 2.82 -27.00 -11.90
C PHE A 198 3.79 -25.95 -12.42
N ASP A 199 5.00 -25.90 -11.86
CA ASP A 199 6.06 -25.01 -12.36
C ASP A 199 6.87 -25.68 -13.50
N GLU A 200 7.52 -24.84 -14.31
CA GLU A 200 8.35 -25.22 -15.45
C GLU A 200 9.43 -26.27 -15.08
N ALA A 201 9.61 -27.27 -15.95
CA ALA A 201 10.46 -28.45 -15.81
C ALA A 201 11.81 -28.24 -15.09
N THR A 202 11.85 -28.58 -13.80
CA THR A 202 13.09 -28.94 -13.10
C THR A 202 13.34 -30.45 -13.27
N PRO A 203 14.54 -30.88 -13.73
CA PRO A 203 14.89 -32.30 -13.70
C PRO A 203 14.90 -32.79 -12.24
N LEU A 204 14.20 -33.90 -11.95
CA LEU A 204 14.16 -34.49 -10.61
C LEU A 204 15.58 -34.81 -10.11
N PRO A 205 15.90 -34.51 -8.84
CA PRO A 205 17.00 -35.16 -8.15
C PRO A 205 16.66 -36.64 -7.88
N ASP A 206 17.68 -37.48 -7.97
CA ASP A 206 17.65 -38.94 -7.90
C ASP A 206 16.83 -39.48 -6.70
N THR A 207 15.83 -40.32 -6.98
CA THR A 207 14.71 -40.72 -6.09
C THR A 207 15.07 -41.73 -4.99
N THR A 208 16.34 -41.86 -4.59
CA THR A 208 16.73 -42.85 -3.56
C THR A 208 16.79 -42.33 -2.12
N ALA A 209 16.52 -41.04 -1.86
CA ALA A 209 16.49 -40.50 -0.51
C ALA A 209 15.05 -40.26 -0.02
N ARG A 210 14.41 -41.33 0.51
CA ARG A 210 13.25 -41.18 1.40
C ARG A 210 13.73 -40.57 2.72
N THR A 211 13.67 -39.25 2.83
CA THR A 211 13.70 -38.58 4.13
C THR A 211 12.38 -37.86 4.28
N SER A 212 11.52 -38.40 5.15
CA SER A 212 10.29 -37.75 5.59
C SER A 212 10.66 -36.37 6.14
N THR A 213 10.40 -35.32 5.38
CA THR A 213 10.40 -33.97 5.93
C THR A 213 9.15 -33.89 6.77
N ALA A 214 9.29 -34.16 8.07
CA ALA A 214 8.24 -33.86 9.03
C ALA A 214 7.89 -32.38 8.87
N LEU A 215 6.62 -32.09 8.57
CA LEU A 215 6.07 -30.75 8.74
C LEU A 215 6.28 -30.39 10.21
N GLU A 216 7.34 -29.64 10.52
CA GLU A 216 7.48 -29.05 11.84
C GLU A 216 6.30 -28.09 12.05
N ALA A 217 5.37 -28.48 12.91
CA ALA A 217 4.25 -27.69 13.41
C ALA A 217 4.67 -26.46 14.26
N ASN A 218 5.82 -25.86 13.93
CA ASN A 218 6.35 -24.64 14.55
C ASN A 218 6.11 -23.39 13.71
N SER A 219 5.22 -23.45 12.71
CA SER A 219 4.63 -22.23 12.16
C SER A 219 3.66 -21.65 13.19
N ARG A 220 4.19 -20.79 14.09
CA ARG A 220 3.38 -19.64 14.54
C ARG A 220 2.68 -19.09 13.30
N PRO A 221 1.36 -18.83 13.31
CA PRO A 221 0.72 -18.17 12.18
C PRO A 221 1.43 -16.83 11.97
N ARG A 222 2.34 -16.83 10.99
CA ARG A 222 3.10 -15.66 10.54
C ARG A 222 2.14 -14.94 9.61
N GLY A 223 1.73 -13.75 10.02
CA GLY A 223 0.93 -12.88 9.17
C GLY A 223 -0.58 -13.06 9.31
N VAL A 224 -1.10 -13.25 10.53
CA VAL A 224 -2.46 -12.75 10.79
C VAL A 224 -2.37 -11.24 10.61
N SER A 225 -2.83 -10.77 9.46
CA SER A 225 -2.77 -9.35 9.12
C SER A 225 -3.59 -8.58 10.16
N ASN A 226 -3.23 -7.34 10.48
CA ASN A 226 -4.05 -6.49 11.36
C ASN A 226 -5.51 -6.37 10.88
N SER A 227 -5.79 -6.67 9.60
CA SER A 227 -7.15 -6.82 9.06
C SER A 227 -7.96 -7.94 9.72
N ASP A 228 -7.33 -9.06 10.06
CA ASP A 228 -8.03 -10.26 10.53
C ASP A 228 -8.41 -10.11 12.00
N TYR A 229 -7.59 -9.38 12.77
CA TYR A 229 -7.91 -8.95 14.13
C TYR A 229 -9.12 -8.00 14.21
N ALA A 230 -9.47 -7.29 13.14
CA ALA A 230 -10.63 -6.41 13.13
C ALA A 230 -11.95 -7.20 13.10
N SER A 231 -11.97 -8.36 12.45
CA SER A 231 -13.14 -9.26 12.45
C SER A 231 -13.42 -9.88 13.84
N LEU A 232 -12.36 -10.03 14.65
CA LEU A 232 -12.41 -10.59 15.99
C LEU A 232 -12.70 -9.56 17.08
N ASN A 233 -12.68 -8.26 16.75
CA ASN A 233 -12.91 -7.20 17.73
C ASN A 233 -14.35 -6.65 17.60
N PRO A 234 -15.27 -6.98 18.52
CA PRO A 234 -16.64 -6.48 18.47
C PRO A 234 -16.72 -4.94 18.56
N ASP A 235 -15.67 -4.28 19.05
CA ASP A 235 -15.58 -2.82 19.13
C ASP A 235 -15.10 -2.17 17.81
N ALA A 236 -14.70 -2.95 16.79
CA ALA A 236 -14.21 -2.46 15.50
C ALA A 236 -15.34 -2.18 14.47
N ALA A 237 -16.55 -1.87 14.94
CA ALA A 237 -17.65 -1.48 14.07
C ALA A 237 -17.28 -0.31 13.13
N PRO A 238 -17.81 -0.24 11.89
CA PRO A 238 -17.53 0.84 10.96
C PRO A 238 -17.70 2.23 11.60
N GLY A 239 -16.66 3.06 11.50
CA GLY A 239 -16.63 4.41 12.10
C GLY A 239 -16.31 4.47 13.60
N SER A 240 -16.10 3.33 14.27
CA SER A 240 -15.63 3.30 15.66
C SER A 240 -14.21 3.84 15.79
N PHE A 241 -13.81 4.21 17.01
CA PHE A 241 -12.44 4.66 17.28
C PHE A 241 -11.39 3.56 16.98
N PHE A 242 -11.79 2.29 16.89
CA PHE A 242 -10.89 1.15 16.72
C PHE A 242 -11.03 0.44 15.38
N ALA A 243 -11.93 0.92 14.51
CA ALA A 243 -12.01 0.42 13.14
C ALA A 243 -10.63 0.56 12.45
N PRO A 244 -10.14 -0.47 11.75
CA PRO A 244 -8.86 -0.41 11.05
C PRO A 244 -8.93 0.63 9.93
N THR A 245 -7.78 1.20 9.55
CA THR A 245 -7.67 2.11 8.42
C THR A 245 -6.65 1.61 7.41
N VAL A 246 -6.52 2.32 6.30
CA VAL A 246 -5.43 2.10 5.35
C VAL A 246 -4.04 2.13 6.02
N PHE A 247 -3.87 2.81 7.17
CA PHE A 247 -2.59 2.90 7.87
C PHE A 247 -2.26 1.65 8.71
N SER A 248 -3.20 0.73 8.94
CA SER A 248 -2.97 -0.49 9.73
C SER A 248 -2.13 -1.54 9.00
N GLY A 249 -1.89 -1.36 7.69
CA GLY A 249 -1.19 -2.31 6.82
C GLY A 249 0.27 -1.94 6.52
N LEU A 250 0.96 -1.24 7.41
CA LEU A 250 2.36 -0.85 7.18
C LEU A 250 3.28 -2.09 7.18
N ARG A 251 4.31 -2.08 6.34
CA ARG A 251 5.21 -3.22 6.09
C ARG A 251 5.88 -3.75 7.36
N GLU A 252 5.85 -5.07 7.54
CA GLU A 252 6.59 -5.80 8.59
C GLU A 252 7.96 -6.33 8.13
N PHE A 253 8.85 -6.67 9.06
CA PHE A 253 10.14 -7.32 8.74
C PHE A 253 9.93 -8.77 8.29
N GLY A 254 10.68 -9.22 7.28
CA GLY A 254 10.84 -10.65 6.97
C GLY A 254 10.39 -11.11 5.58
N LEU A 255 10.15 -10.20 4.65
CA LEU A 255 9.72 -10.60 3.31
C LEU A 255 10.86 -11.25 2.49
N PRO A 256 10.54 -12.26 1.66
CA PRO A 256 11.53 -13.08 0.96
C PRO A 256 12.37 -12.28 -0.05
N VAL A 257 13.54 -12.81 -0.40
CA VAL A 257 14.52 -12.18 -1.32
C VAL A 257 13.93 -11.84 -2.69
N GLU A 258 12.90 -12.57 -3.14
CA GLU A 258 12.19 -12.28 -4.39
C GLU A 258 11.53 -10.89 -4.40
N GLU A 259 11.14 -10.36 -3.24
CA GLU A 259 10.69 -8.97 -3.12
C GLU A 259 11.82 -7.96 -3.29
N ALA A 260 13.08 -8.33 -3.03
CA ALA A 260 14.22 -7.43 -3.24
C ALA A 260 14.38 -7.08 -4.73
N VAL A 261 14.07 -8.01 -5.64
CA VAL A 261 14.08 -7.74 -7.09
C VAL A 261 12.95 -6.79 -7.47
N ARG A 262 11.74 -7.00 -6.94
CA ARG A 262 10.60 -6.07 -7.12
C ARG A 262 10.89 -4.68 -6.55
N LEU A 263 11.61 -4.61 -5.43
CA LEU A 263 12.12 -3.36 -4.86
C LEU A 263 13.10 -2.66 -5.81
N GLY A 264 13.98 -3.41 -6.47
CA GLY A 264 14.90 -2.86 -7.47
C GLY A 264 14.16 -2.24 -8.66
N THR A 265 13.17 -2.93 -9.21
CA THR A 265 12.38 -2.42 -10.35
C THR A 265 11.52 -1.22 -9.95
N THR A 266 10.89 -1.25 -8.77
CA THR A 266 10.09 -0.13 -8.28
C THR A 266 10.95 1.09 -7.96
N ALA A 267 12.13 0.92 -7.35
CA ALA A 267 13.08 2.00 -7.14
C ALA A 267 13.56 2.61 -8.47
N GLY A 268 13.84 1.77 -9.47
CA GLY A 268 14.18 2.21 -10.83
C GLY A 268 13.06 3.01 -11.49
N ALA A 269 11.82 2.51 -11.46
CA ALA A 269 10.66 3.22 -11.98
C ALA A 269 10.44 4.55 -11.24
N THR A 270 10.60 4.56 -9.92
CA THR A 270 10.45 5.78 -9.10
C THR A 270 11.52 6.82 -9.45
N LEU A 271 12.77 6.40 -9.73
CA LEU A 271 13.81 7.31 -10.23
C LEU A 271 13.44 7.93 -11.57
N VAL A 272 12.89 7.13 -12.50
CA VAL A 272 12.45 7.62 -13.81
C VAL A 272 11.30 8.62 -13.65
N LEU A 273 10.29 8.29 -12.83
CA LEU A 273 9.17 9.18 -12.56
C LEU A 273 9.62 10.47 -11.89
N ALA A 274 10.51 10.38 -10.90
CA ALA A 274 11.02 11.56 -10.23
C ALA A 274 11.86 12.45 -11.17
N ALA A 275 12.65 11.85 -12.08
CA ALA A 275 13.34 12.60 -13.13
C ALA A 275 12.36 13.28 -14.10
N LEU A 276 11.26 12.59 -14.44
CA LEU A 276 10.20 13.10 -15.30
C LEU A 276 9.43 14.25 -14.65
N VAL A 277 9.29 14.27 -13.32
CA VAL A 277 8.72 15.39 -12.55
C VAL A 277 9.72 16.54 -12.38
N ALA A 278 11.00 16.23 -12.15
CA ALA A 278 12.03 17.24 -11.90
C ALA A 278 12.26 18.15 -13.12
N LEU A 279 12.19 17.61 -14.34
CA LEU A 279 12.41 18.33 -15.60
C LEU A 279 11.40 19.48 -15.83
N PRO A 280 10.07 19.24 -15.85
CA PRO A 280 9.06 20.30 -15.94
C PRO A 280 9.15 21.29 -14.78
N THR A 281 9.46 20.80 -13.59
CA THR A 281 9.64 21.66 -12.41
C THR A 281 10.80 22.65 -12.61
N GLU A 282 11.93 22.23 -13.19
CA GLU A 282 13.05 23.11 -13.51
C GLU A 282 12.65 24.19 -14.52
N LEU A 283 11.85 23.84 -15.54
CA LEU A 283 11.35 24.81 -16.53
C LEU A 283 10.46 25.88 -15.88
N ILE A 284 9.54 25.47 -14.99
CA ILE A 284 8.70 26.39 -14.23
C ILE A 284 9.58 27.30 -13.38
N ASN A 285 10.57 26.75 -12.65
CA ASN A 285 11.43 27.55 -11.78
C ASN A 285 12.25 28.60 -12.55
N ARG A 286 12.85 28.22 -13.68
CA ARG A 286 13.56 29.17 -14.54
C ARG A 286 12.64 30.28 -15.04
N SER A 287 11.42 29.94 -15.43
CA SER A 287 10.44 30.95 -15.87
C SER A 287 10.07 31.91 -14.73
N LEU A 288 9.87 31.40 -13.51
CA LEU A 288 9.55 32.22 -12.34
C LEU A 288 10.73 33.10 -11.91
N ASP A 289 11.96 32.60 -12.01
CA ASP A 289 13.15 33.38 -11.71
C ASP A 289 13.41 34.48 -12.75
N GLU A 290 13.17 34.21 -14.04
CA GLU A 290 13.19 35.24 -15.08
C GLU A 290 12.17 36.36 -14.81
N LEU A 291 10.94 36.01 -14.41
CA LEU A 291 9.92 36.99 -14.01
C LEU A 291 10.37 37.82 -12.80
N ARG A 292 10.98 37.18 -11.78
CA ARG A 292 11.47 37.87 -10.58
C ARG A 292 12.60 38.84 -10.90
N LEU A 293 13.55 38.43 -11.75
CA LEU A 293 14.69 39.26 -12.15
C LEU A 293 14.26 40.41 -13.06
N GLY A 294 13.35 40.15 -14.01
CA GLY A 294 12.77 41.20 -14.87
C GLY A 294 12.05 42.28 -14.05
N GLY A 295 11.26 41.88 -13.05
CA GLY A 295 10.59 42.82 -12.15
C GLY A 295 11.55 43.65 -11.29
N ARG A 296 12.70 43.09 -10.87
CA ARG A 296 13.72 43.82 -10.10
C ARG A 296 14.45 44.86 -10.95
N ARG A 297 14.84 44.53 -12.18
CA ARG A 297 15.49 45.50 -13.09
C ARG A 297 14.58 46.67 -13.41
N SER A 298 13.32 46.40 -13.73
CA SER A 298 12.33 47.46 -14.00
C SER A 298 12.11 48.37 -12.78
N LYS A 299 12.08 47.81 -11.57
CA LYS A 299 11.95 48.61 -10.34
C LYS A 299 13.20 49.42 -10.00
N ALA A 300 14.39 48.87 -10.21
CA ALA A 300 15.64 49.61 -9.99
C ALA A 300 15.72 50.80 -10.94
N GLN A 301 15.44 50.58 -12.23
CA GLN A 301 15.47 51.63 -13.23
C GLN A 301 14.39 52.71 -12.99
N ARG A 302 13.18 52.30 -12.60
CA ARG A 302 12.14 53.28 -12.19
C ARG A 302 12.48 54.03 -10.90
N ARG A 303 13.33 53.50 -10.03
CA ARG A 303 13.70 54.18 -8.79
C ARG A 303 14.63 55.36 -9.08
N ASP A 304 15.49 55.21 -10.08
CA ASP A 304 16.35 56.29 -10.55
C ASP A 304 15.52 57.39 -11.25
N ASP A 305 14.43 57.02 -11.95
CA ASP A 305 13.52 58.00 -12.57
C ASP A 305 12.54 58.66 -11.58
N ALA A 306 12.08 57.91 -10.55
CA ALA A 306 11.02 58.32 -9.63
C ALA A 306 11.49 59.10 -8.40
N GLU A 307 12.80 59.32 -8.22
CA GLU A 307 13.32 60.23 -7.19
C GLU A 307 12.82 61.69 -7.38
N SER A 308 12.14 61.97 -8.50
CA SER A 308 11.54 63.27 -8.82
C SER A 308 10.07 63.46 -8.41
N THR A 309 9.30 62.43 -8.03
CA THR A 309 7.87 62.60 -7.67
C THR A 309 7.39 61.66 -6.56
N THR A 310 7.21 62.20 -5.37
CA THR A 310 6.83 61.54 -4.11
C THR A 310 5.31 61.32 -3.96
N GLU A 311 4.69 60.57 -4.86
CA GLU A 311 3.33 60.05 -4.59
C GLU A 311 3.33 58.54 -4.25
N PRO A 312 2.84 58.14 -3.06
CA PRO A 312 2.76 56.73 -2.66
C PRO A 312 1.69 56.01 -3.50
N VAL A 313 2.13 55.26 -4.51
CA VAL A 313 1.27 54.42 -5.33
C VAL A 313 0.60 53.37 -4.43
N ARG A 314 -0.73 53.47 -4.25
CA ARG A 314 -1.52 52.48 -3.51
C ARG A 314 -1.40 51.11 -4.20
N PRO A 315 -1.02 50.04 -3.49
CA PRO A 315 -0.94 48.71 -4.09
C PRO A 315 -2.34 48.28 -4.55
N GLY A 316 -2.47 47.94 -5.84
CA GLY A 316 -3.74 47.47 -6.40
C GLY A 316 -4.28 46.24 -5.65
N GLY A 317 -5.61 46.05 -5.65
CA GLY A 317 -6.27 45.00 -4.86
C GLY A 317 -5.70 43.59 -5.07
N TRP A 318 -5.29 43.26 -6.30
CA TRP A 318 -4.65 41.98 -6.64
C TRP A 318 -3.32 41.74 -5.91
N ALA A 319 -2.54 42.79 -5.62
CA ALA A 319 -1.29 42.65 -4.86
C ALA A 319 -1.57 42.26 -3.40
N ARG A 320 -2.67 42.78 -2.82
CA ARG A 320 -3.10 42.42 -1.47
C ARG A 320 -3.57 40.97 -1.41
N VAL A 321 -4.40 40.52 -2.37
CA VAL A 321 -4.86 39.12 -2.44
C VAL A 321 -3.68 38.15 -2.60
N ARG A 322 -2.73 38.49 -3.48
CA ARG A 322 -1.51 37.67 -3.67
C ARG A 322 -0.65 37.64 -2.40
N ALA A 323 -0.52 38.75 -1.69
CA ALA A 323 0.22 38.80 -0.44
C ALA A 323 -0.43 37.98 0.67
N ILE A 324 -1.76 37.80 0.66
CA ILE A 324 -2.47 36.95 1.61
C ILE A 324 -2.30 35.47 1.24
N LEU A 325 -2.55 35.09 -0.02
CA LEU A 325 -2.49 33.70 -0.47
C LEU A 325 -1.07 33.12 -0.47
N PHE A 326 -0.09 33.93 -0.90
CA PHE A 326 1.32 33.54 -0.97
C PHE A 326 2.15 34.10 0.19
N GLY A 327 1.50 34.78 1.13
CA GLY A 327 2.13 35.30 2.34
C GLY A 327 2.58 34.19 3.26
N LYS A 328 3.66 34.46 3.98
CA LYS A 328 4.09 33.63 5.10
C LYS A 328 3.27 34.03 6.31
N VAL A 329 2.58 33.07 6.89
CA VAL A 329 1.82 33.23 8.12
C VAL A 329 2.63 32.65 9.27
N TYR A 330 2.71 33.35 10.39
CA TYR A 330 3.53 32.95 11.54
C TYR A 330 2.68 32.76 12.80
N GLY A 331 3.23 32.03 13.78
CA GLY A 331 2.65 31.90 15.12
C GLY A 331 1.36 31.08 15.15
N PHE A 332 0.38 31.54 15.93
CA PHE A 332 -0.89 30.82 16.16
C PHE A 332 -1.66 30.53 14.85
N LEU A 333 -1.61 31.43 13.87
CA LEU A 333 -2.31 31.21 12.61
C LEU A 333 -1.66 30.09 11.77
N ALA A 334 -0.34 29.86 11.89
CA ALA A 334 0.32 28.72 11.26
C ALA A 334 -0.14 27.38 11.87
N PHE A 335 -0.33 27.36 13.19
CA PHE A 335 -0.90 26.22 13.91
C PHE A 335 -2.35 25.94 13.49
N LEU A 336 -3.17 26.98 13.32
CA LEU A 336 -4.53 26.83 12.83
C LEU A 336 -4.56 26.29 11.39
N ILE A 337 -3.64 26.73 10.53
CA ILE A 337 -3.51 26.18 9.16
C ILE A 337 -3.14 24.69 9.21
N LEU A 338 -2.25 24.26 10.12
CA LEU A 338 -1.94 22.84 10.32
C LEU A 338 -3.14 22.03 10.78
N LEU A 339 -3.94 22.58 11.69
CA LEU A 339 -5.15 21.93 12.17
C LEU A 339 -6.19 21.77 11.05
N VAL A 340 -6.41 22.81 10.26
CA VAL A 340 -7.32 22.73 9.10
C VAL A 340 -6.76 21.76 8.07
N ALA A 341 -5.44 21.74 7.86
CA ALA A 341 -4.80 20.80 6.94
C ALA A 341 -4.96 19.34 7.37
N SER A 342 -4.91 19.02 8.67
CA SER A 342 -5.14 17.65 9.15
C SER A 342 -6.59 17.20 9.02
N ILE A 343 -7.54 18.12 9.21
CA ILE A 343 -8.96 17.85 8.96
C ILE A 343 -9.23 17.62 7.47
N VAL A 344 -8.65 18.44 6.59
CA VAL A 344 -8.79 18.25 5.14
C VAL A 344 -8.09 16.97 4.69
N ALA A 345 -6.91 16.67 5.23
CA ALA A 345 -6.17 15.45 4.90
C ALA A 345 -6.87 14.18 5.41
N SER A 346 -7.54 14.21 6.57
CA SER A 346 -8.32 13.05 7.05
C SER A 346 -9.57 12.81 6.21
N ALA A 347 -10.10 13.84 5.53
CA ALA A 347 -11.19 13.69 4.56
C ALA A 347 -10.83 12.83 3.34
N ALA A 348 -9.56 12.48 3.18
CA ALA A 348 -9.09 11.57 2.16
C ALA A 348 -9.48 10.10 2.42
N ASN A 349 -9.73 9.71 3.67
CA ASN A 349 -10.29 8.40 3.99
C ASN A 349 -11.77 8.36 3.57
N THR A 350 -12.21 7.33 2.84
CA THR A 350 -13.58 7.17 2.34
C THR A 350 -14.64 7.26 3.45
N ASP A 351 -14.35 6.70 4.62
CA ASP A 351 -15.21 6.69 5.82
C ASP A 351 -15.17 7.98 6.66
N PHE A 352 -14.58 9.05 6.11
CA PHE A 352 -14.53 10.33 6.80
C PHE A 352 -15.93 10.89 7.07
N GLY A 353 -16.19 11.28 8.33
CA GLY A 353 -17.44 11.85 8.79
C GLY A 353 -17.32 12.38 10.22
N LEU A 354 -18.46 12.72 10.85
CA LEU A 354 -18.51 13.09 12.26
C LEU A 354 -18.51 11.85 13.16
N ASN A 355 -17.42 11.08 13.09
CA ASN A 355 -17.23 9.83 13.82
C ASN A 355 -15.87 9.80 14.54
N TRP A 356 -15.71 8.84 15.46
CA TRP A 356 -14.49 8.71 16.27
C TRP A 356 -13.27 8.32 15.44
N LEU A 357 -13.47 7.54 14.38
CA LEU A 357 -12.44 7.19 13.41
C LEU A 357 -11.80 8.44 12.78
N SER A 358 -12.63 9.36 12.28
CA SER A 358 -12.20 10.59 11.64
C SER A 358 -11.46 11.51 12.61
N LEU A 359 -11.92 11.57 13.87
CA LEU A 359 -11.23 12.32 14.91
C LEU A 359 -9.85 11.71 15.21
N ARG A 360 -9.75 10.37 15.31
CA ARG A 360 -8.49 9.65 15.50
C ARG A 360 -7.49 9.94 14.38
N ILE A 361 -7.91 9.83 13.12
CA ILE A 361 -7.06 10.11 11.96
C ILE A 361 -6.67 11.59 11.91
N ALA A 362 -7.63 12.51 12.08
CA ALA A 362 -7.35 13.95 12.04
C ALA A 362 -6.39 14.39 13.15
N SER A 363 -6.53 13.83 14.36
CA SER A 363 -5.63 14.09 15.49
C SER A 363 -4.27 13.44 15.30
N GLY A 364 -4.21 12.21 14.78
CA GLY A 364 -2.97 11.52 14.43
C GLY A 364 -2.15 12.30 13.40
N LEU A 365 -2.78 12.71 12.29
CA LEU A 365 -2.16 13.56 11.27
C LEU A 365 -1.78 14.93 11.83
N PHE A 366 -2.60 15.52 12.70
CA PHE A 366 -2.26 16.80 13.32
C PHE A 366 -0.99 16.70 14.17
N ILE A 367 -0.89 15.67 15.01
CA ILE A 367 0.28 15.42 15.85
C ILE A 367 1.48 15.08 14.96
N GLY A 368 1.30 14.29 13.90
CA GLY A 368 2.30 14.01 12.88
C GLY A 368 2.88 15.28 12.27
N PHE A 369 2.01 16.17 11.77
CA PHE A 369 2.42 17.47 11.26
C PHE A 369 3.19 18.29 12.30
N LEU A 370 2.77 18.28 13.56
CA LEU A 370 3.49 18.99 14.61
C LEU A 370 4.89 18.40 14.83
N VAL A 371 5.01 17.09 15.00
CA VAL A 371 6.30 16.40 15.22
C VAL A 371 7.26 16.66 14.06
N ILE A 372 6.77 16.54 12.83
CA ILE A 372 7.55 16.71 11.61
C ILE A 372 7.97 18.18 11.43
N ASN A 373 7.03 19.11 11.47
CA ASN A 373 7.31 20.52 11.16
C ASN A 373 8.01 21.27 12.31
N TYR A 374 7.58 21.07 13.57
CA TYR A 374 8.27 21.68 14.71
C TYR A 374 9.61 21.02 14.96
N GLY A 375 9.71 19.69 14.78
CA GLY A 375 10.97 18.97 14.90
C GLY A 375 12.00 19.43 13.88
N ALA A 376 11.61 19.57 12.61
CA ALA A 376 12.47 20.11 11.56
C ALA A 376 12.89 21.55 11.87
N THR A 377 11.96 22.39 12.34
CA THR A 377 12.25 23.79 12.72
C THR A 377 13.23 23.85 13.90
N LEU A 378 13.04 22.99 14.91
CA LEU A 378 13.89 22.90 16.08
C LEU A 378 15.30 22.44 15.70
N LEU A 379 15.41 21.40 14.87
CA LEU A 379 16.69 20.90 14.41
C LEU A 379 17.41 21.94 13.53
N GLY A 380 16.69 22.57 12.61
CA GLY A 380 17.21 23.66 11.79
C GLY A 380 17.72 24.83 12.66
N TRP A 381 17.01 25.17 13.75
CA TRP A 381 17.47 26.14 14.72
C TRP A 381 18.74 25.72 15.46
N LEU A 382 18.82 24.47 15.92
CA LEU A 382 20.00 23.94 16.60
C LEU A 382 21.23 24.02 15.69
N VAL A 383 21.07 23.71 14.41
CA VAL A 383 22.12 23.85 13.39
C VAL A 383 22.44 25.32 13.10
N ALA A 384 21.42 26.17 12.98
CA ALA A 384 21.56 27.60 12.69
C ALA A 384 22.23 28.38 13.83
N ARG A 385 22.00 27.99 15.09
CA ARG A 385 22.46 28.73 16.28
C ARG A 385 23.97 28.95 16.28
N LYS A 386 24.74 28.03 15.71
CA LYS A 386 26.21 28.15 15.59
C LYS A 386 26.65 29.14 14.51
N SER A 387 25.86 29.32 13.45
CA SER A 387 26.24 30.14 12.28
C SER A 387 25.57 31.52 12.25
N ALA A 388 24.44 31.71 12.94
CA ALA A 388 23.70 32.97 12.98
C ALA A 388 23.13 33.24 14.39
N PRO A 389 23.98 33.56 15.38
CA PRO A 389 23.52 33.88 16.73
C PRO A 389 22.65 35.14 16.70
N GLY A 390 21.34 34.97 16.89
CA GLY A 390 20.34 36.04 16.84
C GLY A 390 19.15 35.74 15.91
N SER A 391 19.28 34.78 14.99
CA SER A 391 18.15 34.32 14.18
C SER A 391 17.18 33.53 15.06
N ARG A 392 15.96 34.05 15.23
CA ARG A 392 14.87 33.30 15.87
C ARG A 392 14.11 32.53 14.79
N PRO A 393 14.10 31.20 14.84
CA PRO A 393 13.36 30.38 13.90
C PRO A 393 11.88 30.73 14.06
N ARG A 394 11.15 30.84 12.96
CA ARG A 394 9.70 31.04 12.99
C ARG A 394 9.08 30.02 12.06
N LEU A 395 8.15 29.25 12.60
CA LEU A 395 7.30 28.40 11.78
C LEU A 395 6.47 29.30 10.86
N ALA A 396 6.61 29.08 9.55
CA ALA A 396 5.85 29.77 8.54
C ALA A 396 4.94 28.77 7.85
N ALA A 397 3.63 29.00 7.88
CA ALA A 397 2.69 28.28 7.03
C ALA A 397 2.41 29.12 5.78
N ARG A 398 2.22 28.47 4.63
CA ARG A 398 1.74 29.13 3.41
C ARG A 398 0.34 28.60 3.08
N PRO A 399 -0.71 29.44 3.13
CA PRO A 399 -2.08 29.01 2.87
C PRO A 399 -2.28 28.34 1.51
N VAL A 400 -1.45 28.66 0.51
CA VAL A 400 -1.48 27.98 -0.79
C VAL A 400 -1.34 26.47 -0.69
N PHE A 401 -0.58 25.94 0.28
CA PHE A 401 -0.47 24.49 0.47
C PHE A 401 -1.81 23.89 0.88
N LEU A 402 -2.60 24.59 1.70
CA LEU A 402 -3.96 24.17 2.08
C LEU A 402 -4.84 23.93 0.85
N ILE A 403 -4.76 24.82 -0.14
CA ILE A 403 -5.50 24.68 -1.40
C ILE A 403 -5.01 23.46 -2.18
N ILE A 404 -3.69 23.22 -2.20
CA ILE A 404 -3.12 22.05 -2.88
C ILE A 404 -3.62 20.76 -2.23
N ILE A 405 -3.60 20.64 -0.90
CA ILE A 405 -4.11 19.45 -0.20
C ILE A 405 -5.59 19.27 -0.49
N LEU A 406 -6.38 20.34 -0.42
CA LEU A 406 -7.80 20.29 -0.72
C LEU A 406 -8.05 19.76 -2.14
N VAL A 407 -7.32 20.26 -3.14
CA VAL A 407 -7.43 19.78 -4.53
C VAL A 407 -6.99 18.33 -4.65
N THR A 408 -5.92 17.92 -3.97
CA THR A 408 -5.45 16.52 -3.97
C THR A 408 -6.48 15.59 -3.33
N VAL A 409 -7.08 15.98 -2.22
CA VAL A 409 -8.12 15.21 -1.51
C VAL A 409 -9.38 15.10 -2.37
N ILE A 410 -9.82 16.20 -2.99
CA ILE A 410 -10.94 16.17 -3.94
C ILE A 410 -10.62 15.24 -5.12
N GLY A 411 -9.42 15.36 -5.70
CA GLY A 411 -9.00 14.50 -6.81
C GLY A 411 -8.97 13.03 -6.44
N ALA A 412 -8.43 12.68 -5.28
CA ALA A 412 -8.39 11.30 -4.81
C ALA A 412 -9.78 10.73 -4.53
N ARG A 413 -10.68 11.56 -3.99
CA ARG A 413 -12.10 11.19 -3.79
C ARG A 413 -12.87 11.04 -5.11
N LEU A 414 -12.50 11.78 -6.15
CA LEU A 414 -13.17 11.67 -7.45
C LEU A 414 -12.72 10.45 -8.26
N ILE A 415 -11.56 9.87 -7.93
CA ILE A 415 -10.97 8.73 -8.63
C ILE A 415 -10.97 7.47 -7.73
N ASP A 416 -11.53 7.56 -6.51
CA ASP A 416 -11.52 6.49 -5.51
C ASP A 416 -10.14 5.85 -5.29
N ILE A 417 -9.07 6.66 -5.39
CA ILE A 417 -7.70 6.20 -5.18
C ILE A 417 -7.47 6.10 -3.67
N GLU A 418 -7.61 4.87 -3.16
CA GLU A 418 -7.18 4.48 -1.83
C GLU A 418 -5.79 3.84 -1.87
N PRO A 419 -4.85 4.29 -1.03
CA PRO A 419 -4.92 5.41 -0.12
C PRO A 419 -4.81 6.67 -0.96
N THR A 420 -5.39 7.76 -0.49
CA THR A 420 -4.88 9.06 -0.89
C THR A 420 -3.48 9.16 -0.30
N VAL A 421 -2.48 8.57 -0.97
CA VAL A 421 -1.09 8.51 -0.53
C VAL A 421 -0.73 9.95 -0.27
N ILE A 422 -0.67 10.26 1.02
CA ILE A 422 -0.61 11.61 1.52
C ILE A 422 0.71 12.15 1.00
N PHE A 423 0.68 12.95 -0.05
CA PHE A 423 1.79 13.81 -0.40
C PHE A 423 1.93 14.74 0.79
N GLY A 424 2.78 14.34 1.75
CA GLY A 424 2.84 14.95 3.07
C GLY A 424 2.95 16.45 2.93
N LEU A 425 2.20 17.13 3.79
CA LEU A 425 2.21 18.58 3.84
C LEU A 425 3.64 19.06 4.06
N ILE A 426 4.27 19.52 2.99
CA ILE A 426 5.41 20.41 3.14
C ILE A 426 4.82 21.76 3.49
N LEU A 427 4.64 22.02 4.79
CA LEU A 427 4.75 23.40 5.22
C LEU A 427 6.23 23.78 5.07
N ALA A 428 6.49 24.69 4.14
CA ALA A 428 7.83 25.23 3.99
C ALA A 428 8.25 25.95 5.28
N VAL A 429 9.11 25.33 6.08
CA VAL A 429 9.79 25.98 7.20
C VAL A 429 10.68 27.06 6.60
N ASP A 430 10.34 28.32 6.86
CA ASP A 430 10.99 29.45 6.22
C ASP A 430 11.69 30.31 7.27
N PHE A 431 13.02 30.26 7.27
CA PHE A 431 13.85 31.14 8.07
C PHE A 431 13.82 32.53 7.43
N GLY A 432 13.19 33.50 8.11
CA GLY A 432 13.07 34.88 7.63
C GLY A 432 14.38 35.67 7.51
N VAL A 433 15.54 35.01 7.60
CA VAL A 433 16.87 35.61 7.52
C VAL A 433 17.56 35.09 6.26
N GLN A 434 18.18 35.99 5.50
CA GLN A 434 19.04 35.61 4.37
C GLN A 434 20.27 34.88 4.94
N LEU A 435 20.25 33.56 4.87
CA LEU A 435 21.36 32.71 5.24
C LEU A 435 22.35 32.62 4.08
N SER A 436 23.62 32.39 4.39
CA SER A 436 24.59 32.04 3.35
C SER A 436 24.18 30.73 2.67
N ASP A 437 24.50 30.55 1.38
CA ASP A 437 24.15 29.35 0.62
C ASP A 437 24.56 28.06 1.34
N ALA A 438 25.73 28.06 1.99
CA ALA A 438 26.22 26.91 2.76
C ALA A 438 25.39 26.64 4.03
N ALA A 439 24.91 27.70 4.73
CA ALA A 439 24.05 27.52 5.89
C ALA A 439 22.66 27.00 5.49
N THR A 440 22.10 27.51 4.39
CA THR A 440 20.82 27.03 3.84
C THR A 440 20.91 25.56 3.41
N ALA A 441 22.01 25.16 2.76
CA ALA A 441 22.24 23.75 2.39
C ALA A 441 22.38 22.84 3.61
N ARG A 442 23.07 23.29 4.68
CA ARG A 442 23.15 22.53 5.95
C ARG A 442 21.79 22.36 6.61
N MET A 443 20.91 23.37 6.52
CA MET A 443 19.54 23.26 7.03
C MET A 443 18.73 22.26 6.22
N ALA A 444 18.84 22.28 4.88
CA ALA A 444 18.18 21.28 4.02
C ALA A 444 18.63 19.84 4.32
N ILE A 445 19.93 19.65 4.58
CA ILE A 445 20.48 18.36 5.02
C ILE A 445 19.87 17.96 6.37
N ALA A 446 19.88 18.86 7.36
CA ALA A 446 19.35 18.58 8.69
C ALA A 446 17.86 18.22 8.65
N GLU A 447 17.06 18.97 7.88
CA GLU A 447 15.64 18.69 7.65
C GLU A 447 15.43 17.31 7.02
N SER A 448 16.19 16.96 5.99
CA SER A 448 16.10 15.65 5.35
C SER A 448 16.48 14.51 6.30
N ILE A 449 17.53 14.70 7.12
CA ILE A 449 17.93 13.74 8.16
C ILE A 449 16.82 13.60 9.20
N TRP A 450 16.18 14.69 9.61
CA TRP A 450 15.08 14.67 10.57
C TRP A 450 13.89 13.86 10.05
N MET A 451 13.44 14.12 8.82
CA MET A 451 12.31 13.38 8.23
C MET A 451 12.62 11.90 8.13
N MET A 452 13.82 11.55 7.66
CA MET A 452 14.25 10.16 7.56
C MET A 452 14.35 9.51 8.94
N PHE A 453 14.89 10.21 9.93
CA PHE A 453 15.00 9.72 11.30
C PHE A 453 13.62 9.48 11.94
N VAL A 454 12.72 10.47 11.90
CA VAL A 454 11.37 10.35 12.45
C VAL A 454 10.59 9.22 11.75
N GLY A 455 10.66 9.16 10.42
CA GLY A 455 9.97 8.12 9.66
C GLY A 455 10.47 6.70 9.96
N LEU A 456 11.79 6.52 10.03
CA LEU A 456 12.40 5.23 10.37
C LEU A 456 12.18 4.84 11.83
N CYS A 457 12.22 5.81 12.77
CA CYS A 457 11.89 5.55 14.17
C CYS A 457 10.42 5.19 14.36
N ALA A 458 9.51 5.89 13.69
CA ALA A 458 8.08 5.57 13.73
C ALA A 458 7.80 4.19 13.15
N TRP A 459 8.45 3.84 12.03
CA TRP A 459 8.40 2.49 11.46
C TRP A 459 8.96 1.42 12.41
N GLY A 460 10.14 1.65 12.99
CA GLY A 460 10.74 0.75 13.97
C GLY A 460 9.85 0.54 15.20
N LEU A 461 9.22 1.62 15.69
CA LEU A 461 8.26 1.56 16.79
C LEU A 461 6.97 0.83 16.40
N TYR A 462 6.50 1.01 15.16
CA TYR A 462 5.34 0.30 14.63
C TYR A 462 5.54 -1.22 14.69
N LEU A 463 6.74 -1.68 14.35
CA LEU A 463 7.08 -3.11 14.35
C LEU A 463 7.09 -3.74 15.74
N VAL A 464 7.22 -2.94 16.80
CA VAL A 464 7.13 -3.40 18.19
C VAL A 464 5.77 -3.10 18.81
N THR A 465 4.74 -2.79 18.02
CA THR A 465 3.37 -2.66 18.54
C THR A 465 2.75 -4.00 18.93
N ALA A 466 3.18 -5.11 18.32
CA ALA A 466 2.75 -6.45 18.71
C ALA A 466 2.94 -6.75 20.21
N PRO A 467 4.14 -6.55 20.82
CA PRO A 467 4.28 -6.72 22.27
C PRO A 467 3.52 -5.67 23.10
N ILE A 468 3.27 -4.46 22.58
CA ILE A 468 2.44 -3.45 23.26
C ILE A 468 0.99 -3.95 23.41
N THR A 469 0.49 -4.70 22.42
CA THR A 469 -0.84 -5.34 22.47
C THR A 469 -1.02 -6.22 23.69
N ALA A 470 0.04 -6.94 24.11
CA ALA A 470 -0.02 -7.81 25.29
C ALA A 470 -0.21 -7.02 26.61
N PHE A 471 0.21 -5.75 26.66
CA PHE A 471 0.12 -4.92 27.87
C PHE A 471 -1.13 -4.03 27.92
N PHE A 472 -1.52 -3.44 26.80
CA PHE A 472 -2.60 -2.44 26.74
C PHE A 472 -3.88 -2.94 26.05
N GLY A 473 -3.85 -4.15 25.51
CA GLY A 473 -4.93 -4.75 24.74
C GLY A 473 -4.96 -4.33 23.25
N PRO A 474 -5.72 -5.05 22.41
CA PRO A 474 -5.84 -4.79 20.97
C PRO A 474 -6.28 -3.37 20.59
N PRO A 475 -7.25 -2.73 21.27
CA PRO A 475 -7.75 -1.42 20.83
C PRO A 475 -6.67 -0.33 20.88
N VAL A 476 -5.86 -0.32 21.94
CA VAL A 476 -4.79 0.67 22.13
C VAL A 476 -3.64 0.42 21.16
N SER A 477 -3.26 -0.84 20.93
CA SER A 477 -2.17 -1.16 20.01
C SER A 477 -2.52 -0.82 18.56
N ILE A 478 -3.77 -1.00 18.14
CA ILE A 478 -4.25 -0.56 16.82
C ILE A 478 -4.12 0.97 16.69
N ALA A 479 -4.63 1.73 17.66
CA ALA A 479 -4.59 3.19 17.60
C ALA A 479 -3.14 3.73 17.61
N VAL A 480 -2.26 3.15 18.43
CA VAL A 480 -0.83 3.52 18.50
C VAL A 480 -0.11 3.11 17.22
N GLY A 481 -0.36 1.90 16.72
CA GLY A 481 0.22 1.40 15.47
C GLY A 481 -0.18 2.26 14.28
N GLU A 482 -1.45 2.57 14.13
CA GLU A 482 -1.91 3.48 13.08
C GLU A 482 -1.31 4.87 13.20
N PHE A 483 -1.22 5.43 14.41
CA PHE A 483 -0.57 6.73 14.61
C PHE A 483 0.90 6.69 14.17
N LEU A 484 1.65 5.66 14.57
CA LEU A 484 3.05 5.47 14.16
C LEU A 484 3.17 5.28 12.65
N ALA A 485 2.23 4.57 12.03
CA ALA A 485 2.18 4.40 10.59
C ALA A 485 1.87 5.72 9.87
N MET A 486 0.93 6.52 10.35
CA MET A 486 0.65 7.86 9.83
C MET A 486 1.91 8.74 9.89
N VAL A 487 2.59 8.80 11.03
CA VAL A 487 3.85 9.57 11.19
C VAL A 487 4.94 9.05 10.24
N CYS A 488 5.06 7.73 10.07
CA CYS A 488 6.00 7.12 9.15
C CYS A 488 5.72 7.52 7.69
N VAL A 489 4.49 7.31 7.24
CA VAL A 489 4.04 7.64 5.87
C VAL A 489 4.24 9.13 5.61
N GLU A 490 3.82 9.99 6.55
CA GLU A 490 3.96 11.44 6.42
C GLU A 490 5.43 11.86 6.32
N ALA A 491 6.30 11.39 7.22
CA ALA A 491 7.71 11.77 7.23
C ALA A 491 8.46 11.28 5.97
N LEU A 492 8.23 10.03 5.55
CA LEU A 492 8.96 9.42 4.44
C LEU A 492 8.43 9.85 3.08
N SER A 493 7.12 10.05 2.92
CA SER A 493 6.52 10.54 1.65
C SER A 493 6.97 11.95 1.29
N VAL A 494 7.33 12.75 2.29
CA VAL A 494 7.83 14.11 2.12
C VAL A 494 9.25 14.14 1.57
N LEU A 495 10.08 13.12 1.83
CA LEU A 495 11.50 13.11 1.46
C LEU A 495 11.74 13.30 -0.04
N PRO A 496 11.15 12.51 -0.96
CA PRO A 496 11.35 12.73 -2.39
C PRO A 496 10.92 14.13 -2.82
N LEU A 497 9.86 14.67 -2.22
CA LEU A 497 9.30 15.98 -2.56
C LEU A 497 10.21 17.12 -2.09
N ILE A 498 10.64 17.17 -0.83
CA ILE A 498 11.51 18.25 -0.33
C ILE A 498 12.88 18.24 -0.98
N LEU A 499 13.35 17.06 -1.40
CA LEU A 499 14.63 16.89 -2.08
C LEU A 499 14.55 17.19 -3.58
N LEU A 500 13.36 17.47 -4.14
CA LEU A 500 13.27 17.94 -5.52
C LEU A 500 14.10 19.24 -5.68
N PRO A 501 14.83 19.39 -6.80
CA PRO A 501 15.65 20.57 -7.07
C PRO A 501 14.78 21.73 -7.55
N ALA A 502 13.76 22.09 -6.76
CA ALA A 502 12.72 23.02 -7.12
C ALA A 502 12.62 24.19 -6.15
N SER A 503 12.58 25.45 -6.63
CA SER A 503 12.38 26.59 -5.73
C SER A 503 10.89 26.66 -5.35
N PRO A 504 10.53 26.77 -4.05
CA PRO A 504 11.37 27.14 -2.90
C PRO A 504 11.73 25.97 -1.95
N MET A 505 11.81 24.74 -2.45
CA MET A 505 12.06 23.55 -1.66
C MET A 505 13.54 23.46 -1.19
N PRO A 506 13.80 22.82 -0.03
CA PRO A 506 15.15 22.66 0.50
C PRO A 506 16.14 21.98 -0.47
N GLY A 507 15.65 21.03 -1.28
CA GLY A 507 16.44 20.30 -2.27
C GLY A 507 17.08 21.20 -3.33
N PHE A 508 16.46 22.33 -3.67
CA PHE A 508 17.05 23.31 -4.60
C PHE A 508 18.34 23.93 -4.06
N GLU A 509 18.34 24.31 -2.79
CA GLU A 509 19.51 24.92 -2.14
C GLU A 509 20.64 23.92 -1.99
N LEU A 510 20.29 22.67 -1.67
CA LEU A 510 21.25 21.56 -1.62
C LEU A 510 21.86 21.27 -2.99
N PHE A 511 21.03 21.23 -4.04
CA PHE A 511 21.47 21.02 -5.42
C PHE A 511 22.39 22.15 -5.93
N ARG A 512 22.08 23.40 -5.57
CA ARG A 512 22.89 24.57 -5.93
C ARG A 512 24.24 24.56 -5.21
N TRP A 513 24.26 24.16 -3.94
CA TRP A 513 25.49 24.08 -3.15
C TRP A 513 26.42 22.94 -3.59
N ASN A 514 25.90 21.71 -3.64
CA ASN A 514 26.67 20.55 -4.09
C ASN A 514 25.76 19.45 -4.67
N LYS A 515 25.81 19.29 -6.00
CA LYS A 515 25.01 18.32 -6.75
C LYS A 515 25.24 16.87 -6.36
N TRP A 516 26.45 16.52 -5.92
CA TRP A 516 26.77 15.17 -5.48
C TRP A 516 26.12 14.88 -4.14
N VAL A 517 26.23 15.81 -3.18
CA VAL A 517 25.57 15.67 -1.88
C VAL A 517 24.06 15.60 -2.06
N TRP A 518 23.49 16.47 -2.88
CA TRP A 518 22.07 16.39 -3.26
C TRP A 518 21.71 15.02 -3.82
N GLY A 519 22.47 14.50 -4.80
CA GLY A 519 22.20 13.22 -5.43
C GLY A 519 22.24 12.05 -4.44
N VAL A 520 23.18 12.07 -3.48
CA VAL A 520 23.27 11.08 -2.41
C VAL A 520 22.03 11.14 -1.51
N PHE A 521 21.63 12.32 -1.03
CA PHE A 521 20.44 12.47 -0.20
C PHE A 521 19.17 12.09 -0.95
N PHE A 522 19.07 12.46 -2.23
CA PHE A 522 17.94 12.13 -3.09
C PHE A 522 17.81 10.61 -3.26
N ILE A 523 18.89 9.93 -3.64
CA ILE A 523 18.90 8.46 -3.78
C ILE A 523 18.58 7.79 -2.44
N LEU A 524 19.17 8.26 -1.34
CA LEU A 524 18.93 7.71 -0.02
C LEU A 524 17.46 7.89 0.42
N GLY A 525 16.92 9.10 0.30
CA GLY A 525 15.52 9.39 0.63
C GLY A 525 14.56 8.59 -0.23
N LEU A 526 14.85 8.44 -1.53
CA LEU A 526 14.06 7.63 -2.44
C LEU A 526 14.14 6.13 -2.11
N THR A 527 15.32 5.65 -1.70
CA THR A 527 15.53 4.25 -1.32
C THR A 527 14.74 3.94 -0.05
N VAL A 528 14.82 4.80 0.96
CA VAL A 528 14.05 4.63 2.21
C VAL A 528 12.54 4.70 1.93
N PHE A 529 12.10 5.70 1.17
CA PHE A 529 10.70 5.81 0.73
C PHE A 529 10.24 4.54 0.01
N SER A 530 11.01 4.07 -0.98
CA SER A 530 10.66 2.89 -1.78
C SER A 530 10.68 1.62 -0.93
N PHE A 531 11.62 1.49 -0.01
CA PHE A 531 11.74 0.29 0.81
C PHE A 531 10.62 0.16 1.85
N VAL A 532 10.20 1.29 2.44
CA VAL A 532 9.22 1.29 3.53
C VAL A 532 7.79 1.43 3.02
N LEU A 533 7.54 2.29 2.02
CA LEU A 533 6.17 2.65 1.62
C LEU A 533 5.66 1.93 0.36
N VAL A 534 6.52 1.56 -0.59
CA VAL A 534 6.06 0.86 -1.81
C VAL A 534 5.51 -0.54 -1.52
N PRO A 535 6.07 -1.34 -0.59
CA PRO A 535 5.56 -2.69 -0.33
C PRO A 535 4.25 -2.72 0.46
N MET A 536 3.52 -1.61 0.58
CA MET A 536 2.24 -1.54 1.28
C MET A 536 1.14 -2.10 0.38
N PRO A 537 0.79 -3.41 0.45
CA PRO A 537 0.08 -4.08 -0.63
C PRO A 537 -1.37 -3.58 -0.73
N SER A 538 -1.99 -3.31 0.42
CA SER A 538 -3.34 -2.74 0.52
C SER A 538 -3.46 -1.35 -0.10
N ALA A 539 -2.34 -0.64 -0.23
CA ALA A 539 -2.30 0.67 -0.84
C ALA A 539 -2.22 0.62 -2.39
N TRP A 540 -1.71 -0.47 -2.95
CA TRP A 540 -1.49 -0.59 -4.39
C TRP A 540 -2.45 -1.56 -5.06
N SER A 541 -3.00 -2.53 -4.31
CA SER A 541 -3.97 -3.50 -4.82
C SER A 541 -5.26 -2.85 -5.31
N ARG A 542 -5.62 -1.68 -4.77
CA ARG A 542 -6.80 -0.91 -5.21
C ARG A 542 -6.52 0.04 -6.36
N VAL A 543 -5.26 0.29 -6.69
CA VAL A 543 -4.88 1.06 -7.87
C VAL A 543 -4.93 0.13 -9.09
N ASN A 544 -6.14 -0.33 -9.44
CA ASN A 544 -6.42 -0.98 -10.72
C ASN A 544 -6.54 0.04 -11.87
N GLU A 545 -6.18 1.29 -11.62
CA GLU A 545 -6.21 2.34 -12.63
C GLU A 545 -5.28 1.99 -13.79
N PRO A 546 -5.74 2.17 -15.04
CA PRO A 546 -4.92 1.89 -16.21
C PRO A 546 -3.59 2.64 -16.12
N PHE A 547 -2.48 1.97 -16.40
CA PHE A 547 -1.16 2.62 -16.52
C PHE A 547 -1.21 3.88 -17.41
N ALA A 548 -2.10 3.88 -18.41
CA ALA A 548 -2.38 5.02 -19.27
C ALA A 548 -2.86 6.28 -18.52
N LEU A 549 -3.63 6.16 -17.44
CA LEU A 549 -4.09 7.30 -16.63
C LEU A 549 -2.90 7.98 -15.94
N TRP A 550 -2.00 7.21 -15.34
CA TRP A 550 -0.77 7.74 -14.73
C TRP A 550 0.12 8.44 -15.75
N VAL A 551 0.35 7.80 -16.90
CA VAL A 551 1.08 8.42 -18.02
C VAL A 551 0.39 9.71 -18.48
N GLY A 552 -0.94 9.70 -18.60
CA GLY A 552 -1.74 10.87 -18.94
C GLY A 552 -1.60 12.02 -17.94
N LEU A 553 -1.57 11.72 -16.64
CA LEU A 553 -1.37 12.70 -15.57
C LEU A 553 0.03 13.33 -15.66
N PHE A 554 1.07 12.53 -15.86
CA PHE A 554 2.43 13.01 -16.07
C PHE A 554 2.57 13.85 -17.35
N VAL A 555 1.98 13.42 -18.46
CA VAL A 555 1.96 14.19 -19.72
C VAL A 555 1.21 15.50 -19.53
N GLY A 556 0.06 15.48 -18.87
CA GLY A 556 -0.70 16.68 -18.51
C GLY A 556 0.12 17.66 -17.69
N TYR A 557 0.85 17.16 -16.69
CA TYR A 557 1.77 17.98 -15.89
C TYR A 557 2.87 18.63 -16.73
N VAL A 558 3.50 17.87 -17.64
CA VAL A 558 4.50 18.39 -18.59
C VAL A 558 3.89 19.49 -19.47
N ILE A 559 2.68 19.29 -20.01
CA ILE A 559 1.98 20.28 -20.84
C ILE A 559 1.73 21.57 -20.05
N VAL A 560 1.24 21.47 -18.80
CA VAL A 560 1.01 22.63 -17.94
C VAL A 560 2.31 23.40 -17.69
N ALA A 561 3.40 22.69 -17.38
CA ALA A 561 4.70 23.30 -17.17
C ALA A 561 5.22 24.03 -18.43
N LEU A 562 5.07 23.42 -19.60
CA LEU A 562 5.43 24.03 -20.89
C LEU A 562 4.56 25.25 -21.20
N ALA A 563 3.25 25.20 -20.90
CA ALA A 563 2.34 26.32 -21.10
C ALA A 563 2.72 27.51 -20.20
N VAL A 564 3.00 27.27 -18.91
CA VAL A 564 3.48 28.29 -17.98
C VAL A 564 4.78 28.92 -18.51
N TRP A 565 5.75 28.09 -18.88
CA TRP A 565 7.02 28.55 -19.46
C TRP A 565 6.80 29.42 -20.72
N LEU A 566 5.94 28.97 -21.64
CA LEU A 566 5.64 29.67 -22.89
C LEU A 566 4.99 31.04 -22.62
N VAL A 567 4.00 31.10 -21.73
CA VAL A 567 3.32 32.36 -21.36
C VAL A 567 4.32 33.35 -20.80
N VAL A 568 5.17 32.92 -19.86
CA VAL A 568 6.21 33.76 -19.28
C VAL A 568 7.18 34.27 -20.33
N HIS A 569 7.65 33.39 -21.21
CA HIS A 569 8.57 33.76 -22.28
C HIS A 569 7.97 34.77 -23.26
N LEU A 570 6.70 34.60 -23.61
CA LEU A 570 5.97 35.53 -24.47
C LEU A 570 5.79 36.90 -23.81
N VAL A 571 5.47 36.95 -22.51
CA VAL A 571 5.37 38.20 -21.74
C VAL A 571 6.72 38.91 -21.68
N ASN A 572 7.80 38.18 -21.39
CA ASN A 572 9.16 38.73 -21.35
C ASN A 572 9.58 39.30 -22.72
N ARG A 573 9.27 38.59 -23.83
CA ARG A 573 9.52 39.09 -25.19
C ARG A 573 8.75 40.37 -25.51
N ARG A 574 7.49 40.48 -25.07
CA ARG A 574 6.67 41.69 -25.27
C ARG A 574 7.26 42.88 -24.51
N ASN A 575 7.69 42.68 -23.27
CA ASN A 575 8.31 43.74 -22.47
C ASN A 575 9.63 44.23 -23.08
N ALA A 576 10.49 43.31 -23.52
CA ALA A 576 11.75 43.66 -24.18
C ALA A 576 11.56 44.43 -25.50
N ARG A 577 10.45 44.19 -26.24
CA ARG A 577 10.11 44.99 -27.43
C ARG A 577 9.69 46.42 -27.06
N ARG A 578 8.83 46.56 -26.04
CA ARG A 578 8.40 47.89 -25.54
C ARG A 578 9.58 48.72 -25.06
N GLU A 579 10.53 48.11 -24.34
CA GLU A 579 11.75 48.81 -23.90
C GLU A 579 12.58 49.32 -25.08
N LYS A 580 12.69 48.55 -26.17
CA LYS A 580 13.39 48.99 -27.39
C LYS A 580 12.66 50.11 -28.14
N GLU A 581 11.32 50.09 -28.14
CA GLU A 581 10.51 51.15 -28.75
C GLU A 581 10.65 52.46 -27.97
N VAL A 582 10.57 52.40 -26.63
CA VAL A 582 10.77 53.58 -25.76
C VAL A 582 12.19 54.14 -25.91
N ALA A 583 13.20 53.28 -25.97
CA ALA A 583 14.59 53.70 -26.15
C ALA A 583 14.90 54.28 -27.55
N LYS A 584 14.02 54.07 -28.54
CA LYS A 584 14.16 54.66 -29.88
C LYS A 584 13.44 56.01 -30.01
N SER A 585 12.42 56.24 -29.16
CA SER A 585 11.67 57.50 -29.13
C SER A 585 12.29 58.56 -28.21
N ALA A 586 13.11 58.14 -27.25
CA ALA A 586 13.96 59.01 -26.45
C ALA A 586 15.26 59.30 -27.23
#